data_AF-A0A0F8D8B9-F1
#
_entry.id   AF-A0A0F8D8B9-F1
#
_cell.length_a   1.000
_cell.length_b   1.000
_cell.length_c   1.000
_cell.angle_alpha   90.00
_cell.angle_beta   90.00
_cell.angle_gamma   90.00
#
_symmetry.space_group_name_H-M   'P 1'
#
loop_
_entity.id
_entity.type
_entity.pdbx_description
1 polymer ?
#
loop_
_entity_poly.entity_id
_entity_poly.type
_entity_poly.pdbx_seq_one_letter_code
_entity_poly.pdbx_strand_id
1 'polypeptide(L)'
;MRSIRLYHRNWGVAIAKGVLKTDDWKTQLNDIKEAEETLKRQMDQYNTQENKIWLRSLRETVSALARRHEDENDKRCLSDLHITDPYIEKKNIEENKGGLLKDSYKWILDHADFQHFRNEMQSGVLWIRGDPGKGKTMLLCGLIDELESSSLAPISYFFCQATGGSRLDTATSVLRGLIYHLARRNPQLTKYVRQKYDYKNNIFSS
;
A
#
# COMPACT_ATOMS: atom_id res chain seq x y z
N MET A 1 20.52 -13.61 -88.50
CA MET A 1 21.06 -14.99 -88.58
C MET A 1 21.61 -15.40 -87.23
N ARG A 2 21.54 -16.70 -86.98
CA ARG A 2 21.85 -17.44 -85.74
C ARG A 2 23.23 -17.11 -85.16
N SER A 3 23.37 -17.15 -83.83
CA SER A 3 24.19 -18.21 -83.21
C SER A 3 24.02 -18.24 -81.69
N ILE A 4 23.70 -19.43 -81.19
CA ILE A 4 23.55 -19.81 -79.79
C ILE A 4 24.89 -20.34 -79.31
N ARG A 5 25.38 -19.73 -78.20
CA ARG A 5 26.07 -20.27 -77.01
C ARG A 5 26.98 -21.50 -77.16
N LEU A 6 28.08 -21.48 -76.39
CA LEU A 6 28.29 -22.47 -75.32
C LEU A 6 29.23 -21.91 -74.24
N TYR A 7 28.78 -21.98 -72.99
CA TYR A 7 29.44 -21.50 -71.77
C TYR A 7 29.54 -22.71 -70.82
N HIS A 8 30.75 -23.07 -70.37
CA HIS A 8 30.92 -24.02 -69.27
C HIS A 8 30.92 -23.25 -67.94
N ARG A 9 30.03 -23.60 -67.01
CA ARG A 9 29.88 -22.96 -65.70
C ARG A 9 30.57 -23.78 -64.63
N ASN A 10 31.49 -23.13 -63.91
CA ASN A 10 32.36 -23.71 -62.89
C ASN A 10 31.61 -23.92 -61.56
N TRP A 11 31.36 -25.18 -61.19
CA TRP A 11 30.58 -25.62 -60.02
C TRP A 11 31.16 -25.11 -58.68
N GLY A 12 32.49 -24.97 -58.57
CA GLY A 12 33.15 -24.53 -57.32
C GLY A 12 32.73 -23.14 -56.84
N VAL A 13 32.36 -22.24 -57.76
CA VAL A 13 31.91 -20.87 -57.43
C VAL A 13 30.52 -20.88 -56.77
N ALA A 14 29.68 -21.88 -57.08
CA ALA A 14 28.35 -21.99 -56.49
C ALA A 14 28.42 -22.42 -55.01
N ILE A 15 29.35 -23.30 -54.66
CA ILE A 15 29.56 -23.75 -53.27
C ILE A 15 30.17 -22.61 -52.43
N ALA A 16 31.19 -21.92 -52.96
CA ALA A 16 31.80 -20.78 -52.26
C ALA A 16 30.80 -19.65 -51.95
N LYS A 17 29.90 -19.34 -52.90
CA LYS A 17 28.81 -18.37 -52.67
C LYS A 17 27.80 -18.82 -51.62
N GLY A 18 27.56 -20.13 -51.48
CA GLY A 18 26.67 -20.67 -50.46
C GLY A 18 27.22 -20.50 -49.04
N VAL A 19 28.52 -20.79 -48.86
CA VAL A 19 29.22 -20.65 -47.57
C VAL A 19 29.34 -19.18 -47.15
N LEU A 20 29.68 -18.28 -48.09
CA LEU A 20 29.71 -16.84 -47.83
C LEU A 20 28.33 -16.29 -47.44
N LYS A 21 27.24 -16.82 -48.01
CA LYS A 21 25.87 -16.43 -47.65
C LYS A 21 25.44 -16.91 -46.27
N THR A 22 25.92 -18.08 -45.84
CA THR A 22 25.55 -18.62 -44.52
C THR A 22 26.16 -17.82 -43.37
N ASP A 23 27.35 -17.25 -43.56
CA ASP A 23 27.98 -16.39 -42.56
C ASP A 23 27.38 -14.98 -42.53
N ASP A 24 26.95 -14.45 -43.68
CA ASP A 24 26.21 -13.19 -43.76
C ASP A 24 24.86 -13.27 -43.02
N TRP A 25 24.14 -14.40 -43.18
CA TRP A 25 22.88 -14.64 -42.47
C TRP A 25 23.06 -14.75 -40.94
N LYS A 26 24.13 -15.40 -40.49
CA LYS A 26 24.43 -15.50 -39.04
C LYS A 26 24.73 -14.13 -38.44
N THR A 27 25.45 -13.29 -39.18
CA THR A 27 25.75 -11.92 -38.78
C THR A 27 24.46 -11.12 -38.63
N GLN A 28 23.61 -11.10 -39.67
CA GLN A 28 22.32 -10.40 -39.63
C GLN A 28 21.38 -10.90 -38.53
N LEU A 29 21.35 -12.21 -38.27
CA LEU A 29 20.53 -12.79 -37.21
C LEU A 29 21.01 -12.35 -35.83
N ASN A 30 22.33 -12.28 -35.61
CA ASN A 30 22.89 -11.79 -34.36
C ASN A 30 22.60 -10.30 -34.16
N ASP A 31 22.72 -9.49 -35.21
CA ASP A 31 22.42 -8.06 -35.16
C ASP A 31 20.94 -7.80 -34.81
N ILE A 32 20.02 -8.59 -35.39
CA ILE A 32 18.59 -8.52 -35.07
C ILE A 32 18.34 -8.93 -33.61
N LYS A 33 19.02 -9.98 -33.13
CA LYS A 33 18.86 -10.46 -31.76
C LYS A 33 19.38 -9.44 -30.74
N GLU A 34 20.49 -8.77 -31.05
CA GLU A 34 21.02 -7.67 -30.24
C GLU A 34 20.09 -6.45 -30.28
N ALA A 35 19.51 -6.12 -31.44
CA ALA A 35 18.50 -5.09 -31.56
C ALA A 35 17.22 -5.40 -30.74
N GLU A 36 16.80 -6.66 -30.69
CA GLU A 36 15.66 -7.09 -29.88
C GLU A 36 15.96 -6.98 -28.38
N GLU A 37 17.14 -7.39 -27.94
CA GLU A 37 17.54 -7.25 -26.54
C GLU A 37 17.65 -5.79 -26.09
N THR A 38 18.16 -4.91 -26.96
CA THR A 38 18.26 -3.48 -26.67
C THR A 38 16.87 -2.83 -26.60
N LEU A 39 15.97 -3.16 -27.52
CA LEU A 39 14.58 -2.73 -27.47
C LEU A 39 13.88 -3.21 -26.20
N LYS A 40 14.09 -4.45 -25.79
CA LYS A 40 13.48 -5.02 -24.57
C LYS A 40 13.97 -4.29 -23.32
N ARG A 41 15.28 -4.03 -23.21
CA ARG A 41 15.85 -3.26 -22.10
C ARG A 41 15.33 -1.82 -22.07
N GLN A 42 15.20 -1.16 -23.22
CA GLN A 42 14.63 0.18 -23.32
C GLN A 42 13.16 0.21 -22.91
N MET A 43 12.38 -0.78 -23.33
CA MET A 43 10.96 -0.90 -22.98
C MET A 43 10.75 -1.11 -21.49
N ASP A 44 11.56 -1.96 -20.85
CA ASP A 44 11.52 -2.18 -19.39
C ASP A 44 11.92 -0.92 -18.60
N GLN A 45 12.93 -0.19 -19.08
CA GLN A 45 13.36 1.09 -18.49
C GLN A 45 12.28 2.17 -18.62
N TYR A 46 11.70 2.33 -19.80
CA TYR A 46 10.62 3.28 -20.07
C TYR A 46 9.38 2.98 -19.22
N ASN A 47 8.92 1.72 -19.22
CA ASN A 47 7.82 1.27 -18.37
C ASN A 47 8.10 1.50 -16.89
N THR A 48 9.36 1.40 -16.44
CA THR A 48 9.67 1.62 -15.03
C THR A 48 9.72 3.11 -14.69
N GLN A 49 10.29 3.96 -15.55
CA GLN A 49 10.48 5.38 -15.26
C GLN A 49 9.19 6.18 -15.45
N GLU A 50 8.52 6.02 -16.59
CA GLU A 50 7.30 6.77 -16.87
C GLU A 50 6.14 6.33 -15.99
N ASN A 51 5.91 5.02 -15.81
CA ASN A 51 4.82 4.59 -14.93
C ASN A 51 5.03 5.09 -13.49
N LYS A 52 6.28 5.17 -12.99
CA LYS A 52 6.56 5.73 -11.66
C LYS A 52 6.27 7.22 -11.56
N ILE A 53 6.60 8.00 -12.59
CA ILE A 53 6.36 9.45 -12.62
C ILE A 53 4.86 9.71 -12.79
N TRP A 54 4.22 9.00 -13.71
CA TRP A 54 2.80 9.07 -13.97
C TRP A 54 1.97 8.68 -12.74
N LEU A 55 2.30 7.58 -12.06
CA LEU A 55 1.63 7.20 -10.81
C LEU A 55 1.82 8.24 -9.69
N ARG A 56 2.98 8.90 -9.62
CA ARG A 56 3.21 10.02 -8.69
C ARG A 56 2.31 11.20 -9.02
N SER A 57 2.25 11.61 -10.29
CA SER A 57 1.39 12.70 -10.75
C SER A 57 -0.11 12.36 -10.55
N LEU A 58 -0.51 11.13 -10.84
CA LEU A 58 -1.87 10.65 -10.60
C LEU A 58 -2.21 10.68 -9.10
N ARG A 59 -1.30 10.23 -8.24
CA ARG A 59 -1.48 10.33 -6.79
C ARG A 59 -1.62 11.79 -6.33
N GLU A 60 -0.81 12.69 -6.87
CA GLU A 60 -0.85 14.13 -6.53
C GLU A 60 -2.16 14.79 -6.98
N THR A 61 -2.62 14.51 -8.21
CA THR A 61 -3.89 15.03 -8.73
C THR A 61 -5.10 14.47 -7.97
N VAL A 62 -5.12 13.17 -7.65
CA VAL A 62 -6.14 12.56 -6.78
C VAL A 62 -6.11 13.21 -5.39
N SER A 63 -4.94 13.46 -4.83
CA SER A 63 -4.79 14.14 -3.54
C SER A 63 -5.27 15.59 -3.60
N ALA A 64 -4.98 16.31 -4.69
CA ALA A 64 -5.41 17.69 -4.89
C ALA A 64 -6.92 17.79 -5.11
N LEU A 65 -7.53 16.85 -5.85
CA LEU A 65 -8.97 16.74 -6.02
C LEU A 65 -9.66 16.39 -4.69
N ALA A 66 -9.08 15.51 -3.89
CA ALA A 66 -9.58 15.21 -2.54
C ALA A 66 -9.55 16.45 -1.65
N ARG A 67 -8.46 17.24 -1.68
CA ARG A 67 -8.33 18.51 -0.92
C ARG A 67 -9.28 19.60 -1.40
N ARG A 68 -9.56 19.70 -2.70
CA ARG A 68 -10.56 20.65 -3.23
C ARG A 68 -11.98 20.32 -2.78
N HIS A 69 -12.21 19.10 -2.30
CA HIS A 69 -13.51 18.62 -1.83
C HIS A 69 -13.68 18.71 -0.31
N GLU A 70 -12.69 19.23 0.43
CA GLU A 70 -12.77 19.46 1.87
C GLU A 70 -13.60 20.73 2.13
N ASP A 71 -14.92 20.55 2.20
CA ASP A 71 -15.87 21.61 2.60
C ASP A 71 -15.53 22.09 4.04
N GLU A 72 -15.72 23.37 4.35
CA GLU A 72 -15.65 23.87 5.74
C GLU A 72 -16.59 23.08 6.66
N ASN A 73 -17.71 22.60 6.10
CA ASN A 73 -18.60 21.68 6.78
C ASN A 73 -17.96 20.31 7.07
N ASP A 74 -17.16 19.75 6.15
CA ASP A 74 -16.45 18.51 6.40
C ASP A 74 -15.44 18.67 7.53
N LYS A 75 -14.71 19.80 7.55
CA LYS A 75 -13.79 20.13 8.65
C LYS A 75 -14.52 20.22 9.99
N ARG A 76 -15.69 20.88 10.02
CA ARG A 76 -16.51 20.97 11.23
C ARG A 76 -17.00 19.60 11.69
N CYS A 77 -17.45 18.74 10.77
CA CYS A 77 -17.88 17.38 11.09
C CYS A 77 -16.73 16.55 11.69
N LEU A 78 -15.55 16.59 11.07
CA LEU A 78 -14.37 15.90 11.58
C LEU A 78 -13.90 16.47 12.92
N SER A 79 -13.98 17.79 13.11
CA SER A 79 -13.67 18.44 14.39
C SER A 79 -14.59 17.96 15.51
N ASP A 80 -15.89 17.83 15.25
CA ASP A 80 -16.84 17.34 16.24
C ASP A 80 -16.65 15.85 16.54
N LEU A 81 -16.11 15.07 15.60
CA LEU A 81 -15.77 13.65 15.83
C LEU A 81 -14.43 13.47 16.55
N HIS A 82 -13.56 14.48 16.50
CA HIS A 82 -12.22 14.39 17.06
C HIS A 82 -12.26 14.35 18.59
N ILE A 83 -11.76 13.25 19.15
CA ILE A 83 -11.59 13.09 20.60
C ILE A 83 -10.11 13.16 20.95
N THR A 84 -9.31 12.34 20.29
CA THR A 84 -7.86 12.28 20.47
C THR A 84 -7.24 11.74 19.19
N ASP A 85 -6.00 12.12 18.90
CA ASP A 85 -5.23 11.52 17.84
C ASP A 85 -4.63 10.19 18.33
N PRO A 86 -5.03 9.04 17.76
CA PRO A 86 -4.62 7.73 18.24
C PRO A 86 -3.11 7.50 18.13
N TYR A 87 -2.43 8.16 17.19
CA TYR A 87 -0.97 8.09 17.08
C TYR A 87 -0.28 8.81 18.24
N ILE A 88 -0.79 9.98 18.62
CA ILE A 88 -0.28 10.74 19.77
C ILE A 88 -0.55 9.95 21.05
N GLU A 89 -1.74 9.38 21.19
CA GLU A 89 -2.11 8.58 22.34
C GLU A 89 -1.21 7.34 22.49
N LYS A 90 -1.03 6.58 21.41
CA LYS A 90 -0.11 5.43 21.39
C LYS A 90 1.29 5.82 21.81
N LYS A 91 1.82 6.90 21.24
CA LYS A 91 3.16 7.42 21.57
C LYS A 91 3.27 7.78 23.05
N ASN A 92 2.28 8.49 23.59
CA ASN A 92 2.23 8.83 25.01
C ASN A 92 2.17 7.57 25.89
N ILE A 93 1.39 6.55 25.50
CA ILE A 93 1.30 5.28 26.21
C ILE A 93 2.66 4.56 26.23
N GLU A 94 3.36 4.53 25.11
CA GLU A 94 4.70 3.93 25.00
C GLU A 94 5.70 4.67 25.88
N GLU A 95 5.81 5.99 25.76
CA GLU A 95 6.74 6.82 26.52
C GLU A 95 6.48 6.70 28.04
N ASN A 96 5.22 6.79 28.46
CA ASN A 96 4.84 6.67 29.87
C ASN A 96 5.08 5.28 30.47
N LYS A 97 5.18 4.23 29.64
CA LYS A 97 5.40 2.84 30.07
C LYS A 97 6.85 2.37 29.89
N GLY A 98 7.78 3.29 29.60
CA GLY A 98 9.21 3.00 29.49
C GLY A 98 9.67 2.62 28.08
N GLY A 99 8.85 2.87 27.07
CA GLY A 99 9.14 2.59 25.66
C GLY A 99 8.73 1.19 25.21
N LEU A 100 8.69 1.00 23.89
CA LEU A 100 8.34 -0.27 23.26
C LEU A 100 9.58 -1.15 23.06
N LEU A 101 9.62 -2.29 23.75
CA LEU A 101 10.65 -3.31 23.54
C LEU A 101 10.24 -4.24 22.40
N LYS A 102 10.85 -4.08 21.21
CA LYS A 102 10.47 -4.85 20.01
C LYS A 102 10.50 -6.37 20.20
N ASP A 103 11.51 -6.88 20.91
CA ASP A 103 11.65 -8.32 21.12
C ASP A 103 10.54 -8.91 22.01
N SER A 104 9.82 -8.08 22.78
CA SER A 104 8.77 -8.54 23.69
C SER A 104 7.49 -9.00 22.99
N TYR A 105 7.25 -8.56 21.74
CA TYR A 105 6.05 -8.91 20.99
C TYR A 105 6.28 -9.85 19.82
N LYS A 106 7.51 -10.02 19.32
CA LYS A 106 7.78 -10.82 18.11
C LYS A 106 7.20 -12.23 18.15
N TRP A 107 7.24 -12.88 19.32
CA TRP A 107 6.74 -14.25 19.49
C TRP A 107 5.26 -14.40 19.09
N ILE A 108 4.44 -13.35 19.26
CA ILE A 108 3.01 -13.44 18.94
C ILE A 108 2.75 -13.41 17.43
N LEU A 109 3.69 -12.86 16.65
CA LEU A 109 3.55 -12.77 15.20
C LEU A 109 3.52 -14.17 14.56
N ASP A 110 4.23 -15.13 15.14
CA ASP A 110 4.25 -16.52 14.69
C ASP A 110 3.19 -17.39 15.39
N HIS A 111 2.39 -16.82 16.29
CA HIS A 111 1.37 -17.57 17.04
C HIS A 111 0.18 -17.92 16.15
N ALA A 112 -0.30 -19.17 16.25
CA ALA A 112 -1.39 -19.69 15.42
C ALA A 112 -2.65 -18.80 15.46
N ASP A 113 -3.08 -18.39 16.66
CA ASP A 113 -4.25 -17.53 16.84
C ASP A 113 -4.11 -16.15 16.16
N PHE A 114 -2.90 -15.58 16.19
CA PHE A 114 -2.65 -14.30 15.52
C PHE A 114 -2.63 -14.45 14.00
N GLN A 115 -2.03 -15.53 13.49
CA GLN A 115 -2.02 -15.86 12.07
C GLN A 115 -3.43 -16.11 11.53
N HIS A 116 -4.27 -16.82 12.29
CA HIS A 116 -5.67 -17.02 11.97
C HIS A 116 -6.44 -15.69 11.97
N PHE A 117 -6.25 -14.85 12.99
CA PHE A 117 -6.85 -13.50 13.04
C PHE A 117 -6.47 -12.66 11.82
N ARG A 118 -5.21 -12.74 11.38
CA ARG A 118 -4.66 -11.91 10.31
C ARG A 118 -5.05 -12.36 8.91
N ASN A 119 -5.06 -13.66 8.65
CA ASN A 119 -5.11 -14.19 7.29
C ASN A 119 -6.51 -14.65 6.84
N GLU A 120 -7.44 -14.89 7.76
CA GLU A 120 -8.77 -15.39 7.41
C GLU A 120 -9.74 -14.27 7.00
N MET A 121 -10.46 -14.48 5.88
CA MET A 121 -11.41 -13.52 5.30
C MET A 121 -12.62 -13.21 6.20
N GLN A 122 -12.95 -14.09 7.16
CA GLN A 122 -14.01 -13.88 8.16
C GLN A 122 -13.43 -13.39 9.49
N SER A 123 -12.46 -12.47 9.43
CA SER A 123 -11.59 -12.09 10.55
C SER A 123 -12.37 -11.87 11.87
N GLY A 124 -12.04 -12.68 12.87
CA GLY A 124 -12.65 -12.69 14.20
C GLY A 124 -12.00 -11.70 15.17
N VAL A 125 -12.38 -11.79 16.46
CA VAL A 125 -11.81 -10.97 17.54
C VAL A 125 -10.61 -11.69 18.16
N LEU A 126 -9.44 -11.05 18.21
CA LEU A 126 -8.27 -11.55 18.94
C LEU A 126 -8.31 -11.12 20.41
N TRP A 127 -8.40 -12.08 21.32
CA TRP A 127 -8.42 -11.84 22.77
C TRP A 127 -7.06 -12.11 23.41
N ILE A 128 -6.37 -11.04 23.82
CA ILE A 128 -5.10 -11.14 24.57
C ILE A 128 -5.38 -11.01 26.06
N ARG A 129 -5.21 -12.12 26.80
CA ARG A 129 -5.42 -12.18 28.25
C ARG A 129 -4.10 -12.35 28.99
N GLY A 130 -4.07 -11.89 30.24
CA GLY A 130 -2.89 -12.03 31.11
C GLY A 130 -2.99 -11.14 32.33
N ASP A 131 -2.12 -11.36 33.31
CA ASP A 131 -2.17 -10.65 34.58
C ASP A 131 -1.85 -9.15 34.43
N PRO A 132 -2.33 -8.29 35.34
CA PRO A 132 -1.89 -6.90 35.42
C PRO A 132 -0.35 -6.80 35.43
N GLY A 133 0.19 -5.80 34.73
CA GLY A 133 1.64 -5.58 34.68
C GLY A 133 2.44 -6.45 33.70
N LYS A 134 1.84 -7.44 33.02
CA LYS A 134 2.54 -8.34 32.08
C LYS A 134 2.83 -7.75 30.68
N GLY A 135 2.73 -6.43 30.52
CA GLY A 135 3.06 -5.78 29.25
C GLY A 135 2.04 -5.91 28.11
N LYS A 136 0.80 -6.37 28.36
CA LYS A 136 -0.26 -6.52 27.32
C LYS A 136 -0.47 -5.28 26.44
N THR A 137 -0.45 -4.09 27.04
CA THR A 137 -0.60 -2.83 26.30
C THR A 137 0.59 -2.58 25.37
N MET A 138 1.82 -2.87 25.82
CA MET A 138 3.02 -2.75 24.98
C MET A 138 3.03 -3.78 23.86
N LEU A 139 2.54 -5.00 24.14
CA LEU A 139 2.32 -6.03 23.13
C LEU A 139 1.38 -5.53 22.02
N LEU A 140 0.27 -4.89 22.39
CA LEU A 140 -0.67 -4.29 21.42
C LEU A 140 -0.04 -3.14 20.63
N CYS A 141 0.75 -2.26 21.26
CA CYS A 141 1.47 -1.20 20.54
C CYS A 141 2.39 -1.77 19.45
N GLY A 142 3.13 -2.84 19.76
CA GLY A 142 3.97 -3.53 18.80
C GLY A 142 3.21 -4.23 17.68
N LEU A 143 2.08 -4.88 18.02
CA LEU A 143 1.18 -5.44 17.01
C LEU A 143 0.64 -4.37 16.05
N ILE A 144 0.29 -3.19 16.58
CA ILE A 144 -0.14 -2.06 15.76
C ILE A 144 0.96 -1.64 14.79
N ASP A 145 2.22 -1.53 15.21
CA ASP A 145 3.34 -1.22 14.31
C ASP A 145 3.48 -2.23 13.16
N GLU A 146 3.37 -3.51 13.48
CA GLU A 146 3.48 -4.59 12.50
C GLU A 146 2.29 -4.58 11.52
N LEU A 147 1.09 -4.28 12.00
CA LEU A 147 -0.10 -4.15 11.15
C LEU A 147 -0.05 -2.88 10.28
N GLU A 148 0.43 -1.74 10.80
CA GLU A 148 0.60 -0.51 10.00
C GLU A 148 1.66 -0.66 8.91
N SER A 149 2.75 -1.39 9.19
CA SER A 149 3.84 -1.58 8.23
C SER A 149 3.53 -2.60 7.14
N SER A 150 2.68 -3.60 7.42
CA SER A 150 2.42 -4.71 6.51
C SER A 150 1.07 -4.63 5.77
N SER A 151 0.14 -3.80 6.23
CA SER A 151 -1.18 -3.66 5.62
C SER A 151 -1.18 -2.64 4.48
N LEU A 152 -1.78 -3.01 3.34
CA LEU A 152 -2.11 -2.07 2.26
C LEU A 152 -3.29 -1.15 2.63
N ALA A 153 -4.10 -1.57 3.60
CA ALA A 153 -5.27 -0.84 4.08
C ALA A 153 -4.96 -0.08 5.39
N PRO A 154 -5.51 1.14 5.56
CA PRO A 154 -5.34 1.89 6.80
C PRO A 154 -6.03 1.18 7.96
N ILE A 155 -5.30 0.92 9.04
CA ILE A 155 -5.90 0.43 10.29
C ILE A 155 -6.48 1.61 11.09
N SER A 156 -7.41 1.30 11.98
CA SER A 156 -7.91 2.23 12.99
C SER A 156 -7.93 1.54 14.36
N TYR A 157 -7.57 2.28 15.40
CA TYR A 157 -7.47 1.76 16.77
C TYR A 157 -7.84 2.84 17.78
N PHE A 158 -8.22 2.41 18.98
CA PHE A 158 -8.59 3.26 20.10
C PHE A 158 -8.11 2.60 21.41
N PHE A 159 -7.53 3.38 22.32
CA PHE A 159 -7.12 2.87 23.63
C PHE A 159 -8.16 3.26 24.69
N CYS A 160 -8.82 2.26 25.28
CA CYS A 160 -9.66 2.51 26.45
C CYS A 160 -8.76 2.55 27.71
N GLN A 161 -8.76 3.68 28.41
CA GLN A 161 -7.89 3.92 29.58
C GLN A 161 -8.72 4.20 30.84
N ALA A 162 -8.76 3.24 31.74
CA ALA A 162 -9.52 3.34 33.00
C ALA A 162 -9.14 4.57 33.87
N THR A 163 -7.94 5.14 33.70
CA THR A 163 -7.41 6.23 34.53
C THR A 163 -7.63 7.63 33.93
N GLY A 164 -8.20 7.75 32.72
CA GLY A 164 -8.30 9.02 31.97
C GLY A 164 -9.51 9.91 32.30
N GLY A 165 -10.33 9.53 33.29
CA GLY A 165 -11.58 10.22 33.61
C GLY A 165 -12.75 9.75 32.74
N SER A 166 -13.96 9.80 33.31
CA SER A 166 -15.21 9.17 32.82
C SER A 166 -15.71 9.62 31.43
N ARG A 167 -15.02 10.54 30.73
CA ARG A 167 -15.47 11.10 29.44
C ARG A 167 -14.84 10.44 28.20
N LEU A 168 -13.72 9.72 28.33
CA LEU A 168 -12.98 9.17 27.19
C LEU A 168 -13.28 7.70 26.89
N ASP A 169 -13.77 6.93 27.88
CA ASP A 169 -14.01 5.48 27.75
C ASP A 169 -15.48 5.12 27.47
N THR A 170 -16.31 6.06 27.04
CA THR A 170 -17.69 5.72 26.66
C THR A 170 -17.71 5.01 25.30
N ALA A 171 -18.68 4.13 25.07
CA ALA A 171 -18.88 3.50 23.76
C ALA A 171 -19.00 4.56 22.63
N THR A 172 -19.61 5.71 22.93
CA THR A 172 -19.70 6.86 22.04
C THR A 172 -18.33 7.43 21.70
N SER A 173 -17.44 7.56 22.70
CA SER A 173 -16.09 8.07 22.50
C SER A 173 -15.25 7.14 21.62
N VAL A 174 -15.31 5.83 21.88
CA VAL A 174 -14.64 4.81 21.05
C VAL A 174 -15.12 4.91 19.59
N LEU A 175 -16.43 4.94 19.36
CA LEU A 175 -17.00 5.02 18.01
C LEU A 175 -16.63 6.32 17.30
N ARG A 176 -16.70 7.47 17.98
CA ARG A 176 -16.30 8.78 17.42
C ARG A 176 -14.83 8.77 17.00
N GLY A 177 -13.94 8.26 17.86
CA GLY A 177 -12.51 8.15 17.56
C GLY A 177 -12.22 7.26 16.35
N LEU A 178 -12.85 6.08 16.27
CA LEU A 178 -12.69 5.17 15.13
C LEU A 178 -13.23 5.76 13.83
N ILE A 179 -14.43 6.37 13.86
CA ILE A 179 -15.02 7.02 12.67
C ILE A 179 -14.15 8.19 12.21
N TYR A 180 -13.68 9.03 13.15
CA TYR A 180 -12.77 10.13 12.86
C TYR A 180 -11.51 9.64 12.14
N HIS A 181 -10.87 8.60 12.67
CA HIS A 181 -9.62 8.07 12.13
C HIS A 181 -9.82 7.49 10.72
N LEU A 182 -10.90 6.75 10.50
CA LEU A 182 -11.26 6.21 9.19
C LEU A 182 -11.58 7.32 8.17
N ALA A 183 -12.40 8.30 8.55
CA ALA A 183 -12.79 9.40 7.68
C ALA A 183 -11.60 10.30 7.31
N ARG A 184 -10.70 10.58 8.27
CA ARG A 184 -9.47 11.35 8.02
C ARG A 184 -8.51 10.64 7.06
N ARG A 185 -8.40 9.30 7.15
CA ARG A 185 -7.54 8.52 6.23
C ARG A 185 -8.19 8.27 4.87
N ASN A 186 -9.52 8.32 4.76
CA ASN A 186 -10.24 8.15 3.50
C ASN A 186 -11.30 9.26 3.29
N PRO A 187 -10.96 10.34 2.57
CA PRO A 187 -11.85 11.47 2.34
C PRO A 187 -13.19 11.12 1.68
N GLN A 188 -13.28 9.99 0.96
CA GLN A 188 -14.56 9.55 0.39
C GLN A 188 -15.55 9.12 1.48
N LEU A 189 -15.07 8.58 2.61
CA LEU A 189 -15.91 8.22 3.76
C LEU A 189 -16.48 9.45 4.46
N THR A 190 -15.73 10.56 4.47
CA THR A 190 -16.16 11.83 5.09
C THR A 190 -17.50 12.28 4.53
N LYS A 191 -17.75 12.13 3.23
CA LYS A 191 -19.03 12.50 2.60
C LYS A 191 -20.22 11.74 3.18
N TYR A 192 -20.06 10.43 3.43
CA TYR A 192 -21.12 9.60 4.02
C TYR A 192 -21.36 9.94 5.49
N VAL A 193 -20.28 10.18 6.23
CA VAL A 193 -20.36 10.61 7.63
C VAL A 193 -21.03 11.99 7.72
N ARG A 194 -20.65 12.92 6.84
CA ARG A 194 -21.22 14.27 6.74
C ARG A 194 -22.70 14.23 6.45
N GLN A 195 -23.14 13.42 5.48
CA GLN A 195 -24.55 13.26 5.15
C GLN A 195 -25.40 12.87 6.38
N LYS A 196 -24.87 11.98 7.24
CA LYS A 196 -25.56 11.57 8.47
C LYS A 196 -25.48 12.65 9.56
N TYR A 197 -24.34 13.32 9.68
CA TYR A 197 -24.13 14.44 10.59
C TYR A 197 -25.12 15.60 10.32
N ASP A 198 -25.32 15.96 9.05
CA ASP A 198 -26.24 17.02 8.63
C ASP A 198 -27.71 16.70 8.91
N TYR A 199 -28.10 15.46 8.63
CA TYR A 199 -29.48 15.03 8.76
C TYR A 199 -29.96 15.06 10.22
N LYS A 200 -29.07 14.75 11.17
CA LYS A 200 -29.34 14.82 12.59
C LYS A 200 -28.45 15.91 13.19
N ASN A 201 -28.88 17.17 13.07
CA ASN A 201 -28.25 18.29 13.78
C ASN A 201 -27.88 17.85 15.21
N ASN A 202 -26.58 17.91 15.54
CA ASN A 202 -26.03 17.62 16.88
C ASN A 202 -25.93 16.14 17.33
N ILE A 203 -25.71 15.14 16.46
CA ILE A 203 -25.48 13.74 16.91
C ILE A 203 -24.37 13.61 17.97
N PHE A 204 -23.31 14.41 17.86
CA PHE A 204 -22.08 14.23 18.63
C PHE A 204 -21.87 15.30 19.72
N SER A 205 -22.85 16.18 19.97
CA SER A 205 -22.70 17.29 20.93
C SER A 205 -23.15 16.96 22.37
N SER A 206 -23.05 15.70 22.79
CA SER A 206 -23.31 15.26 24.18
C SER A 206 -22.03 14.76 24.85
#